data_AF-A0A9X2BX19-F1
#
_entry.id   AF-A0A9X2BX19-F1
#
_cell.length_a   1.000
_cell.length_b   1.000
_cell.length_c   1.000
_cell.angle_alpha   90.00
_cell.angle_beta   90.00
_cell.angle_gamma   90.00
#
_symmetry.space_group_name_H-M   'P 1'
#
loop_
_entity.id
_entity.type
_entity.pdbx_description
1 polymer ?
#
loop_
_entity_poly.entity_id
_entity_poly.type
_entity_poly.pdbx_seq_one_letter_code
_entity_poly.pdbx_strand_id
1 'polypeptide(L)'
;MSDVEDEAKASRERQAQAEDAEVGGIAADRLRSIIERVERLEEERKALAGDIKDIFAEAKSAGFDVKVIRQIIRQRQQEPAEIEEHETLLDLYRRALGM
;
A
#
# COMPACT_ATOMS: atom_id res chain seq x y z
N MET A 1 -14.97 3.18 -59.99
CA MET A 1 -14.05 3.98 -59.16
C MET A 1 -14.49 4.01 -57.70
N SER A 2 -15.80 3.98 -57.41
CA SER A 2 -16.37 3.91 -56.04
C SER A 2 -16.06 2.61 -55.27
N ASP A 3 -16.05 1.45 -55.93
CA ASP A 3 -15.94 0.16 -55.22
C ASP A 3 -14.57 -0.10 -54.59
N VAL A 4 -13.51 0.51 -55.14
CA VAL A 4 -12.12 0.36 -54.63
C VAL A 4 -11.87 1.24 -53.40
N GLU A 5 -12.57 2.36 -53.30
CA GLU A 5 -12.46 3.29 -52.16
C GLU A 5 -13.20 2.76 -50.93
N ASP A 6 -14.35 2.10 -51.13
CA ASP A 6 -15.12 1.45 -50.05
C ASP A 6 -14.39 0.21 -49.48
N GLU A 7 -13.73 -0.60 -50.32
CA GLU A 7 -12.92 -1.74 -49.84
C GLU A 7 -11.68 -1.30 -49.05
N ALA A 8 -11.01 -0.22 -49.49
CA ALA A 8 -9.86 0.34 -48.80
C ALA A 8 -10.24 0.91 -47.42
N LYS A 9 -11.42 1.54 -47.32
CA LYS A 9 -11.95 2.06 -46.05
C LYS A 9 -12.35 0.93 -45.09
N ALA A 10 -13.07 -0.07 -45.58
CA ALA A 10 -13.47 -1.24 -44.79
C ALA A 10 -12.28 -2.10 -44.32
N SER A 11 -11.17 -2.09 -45.07
CA SER A 11 -9.94 -2.79 -44.67
C SER A 11 -9.17 -2.02 -43.59
N ARG A 12 -9.14 -0.69 -43.66
CA ARG A 12 -8.56 0.16 -42.61
C ARG A 12 -9.36 0.12 -41.31
N GLU A 13 -10.70 0.11 -41.39
CA GLU A 13 -11.55 -0.01 -40.21
C GLU A 13 -11.39 -1.38 -39.52
N ARG A 14 -11.20 -2.47 -40.28
CA ARG A 14 -10.88 -3.79 -39.73
C ARG A 14 -9.49 -3.86 -39.12
N GLN A 15 -8.49 -3.21 -39.72
CA GLN A 15 -7.15 -3.12 -39.14
C GLN A 15 -7.14 -2.28 -37.85
N ALA A 16 -7.84 -1.15 -37.82
CA ALA A 16 -7.96 -0.32 -36.61
C ALA A 16 -8.70 -1.05 -35.48
N GLN A 17 -9.78 -1.78 -35.78
CA GLN A 17 -10.48 -2.60 -34.79
C GLN A 17 -9.62 -3.78 -34.27
N ALA A 18 -8.75 -4.34 -35.11
CA ALA A 18 -7.83 -5.40 -34.70
C ALA A 18 -6.70 -4.87 -33.80
N GLU A 19 -6.13 -3.70 -34.10
CA GLU A 19 -5.11 -3.06 -33.25
C GLU A 19 -5.67 -2.65 -31.89
N ASP A 20 -6.87 -2.06 -31.83
CA ASP A 20 -7.53 -1.71 -30.56
C ASP A 20 -7.88 -2.96 -29.74
N ALA A 21 -8.26 -4.06 -30.39
CA ALA A 21 -8.52 -5.33 -29.71
C ALA A 21 -7.25 -6.00 -29.18
N GLU A 22 -6.13 -5.92 -29.90
CA GLU A 22 -4.85 -6.52 -29.50
C GLU A 22 -4.18 -5.74 -28.36
N VAL A 23 -4.19 -4.40 -28.43
CA VAL A 23 -3.66 -3.53 -27.37
C VAL A 23 -4.60 -3.51 -26.16
N GLY A 24 -5.91 -3.42 -26.39
CA GLY A 24 -6.93 -3.44 -25.34
C GLY A 24 -6.99 -4.76 -24.58
N GLY A 25 -6.86 -5.90 -25.26
CA GLY A 25 -6.92 -7.23 -24.66
C GLY A 25 -5.74 -7.52 -23.74
N ILE A 26 -4.50 -7.39 -24.24
CA ILE A 26 -3.29 -7.70 -23.48
C ILE A 26 -3.09 -6.70 -22.33
N ALA A 27 -3.37 -5.41 -22.57
CA ALA A 27 -3.27 -4.39 -21.51
C ALA A 27 -4.37 -4.57 -20.44
N ALA A 28 -5.59 -4.95 -20.84
CA ALA A 28 -6.67 -5.22 -19.89
C ALA A 28 -6.39 -6.45 -19.01
N ASP A 29 -5.85 -7.53 -19.58
CA ASP A 29 -5.50 -8.74 -18.81
C ASP A 29 -4.37 -8.47 -17.82
N ARG A 30 -3.37 -7.68 -18.23
CA ARG A 30 -2.27 -7.25 -17.33
C ARG A 30 -2.80 -6.37 -16.21
N LEU A 31 -3.69 -5.42 -16.52
CA LEU A 31 -4.31 -4.54 -15.53
C LEU A 31 -5.17 -5.35 -14.55
N ARG A 32 -5.98 -6.28 -15.04
CA ARG A 32 -6.79 -7.19 -14.21
C ARG A 32 -5.92 -7.98 -13.24
N SER A 33 -4.82 -8.57 -13.73
CA SER A 33 -3.89 -9.32 -12.89
C SER A 33 -3.25 -8.45 -11.80
N ILE A 34 -2.90 -7.19 -12.10
CA ILE A 34 -2.38 -6.24 -11.09
C ILE A 34 -3.45 -5.95 -10.03
N ILE A 35 -4.69 -5.67 -10.44
CA ILE A 35 -5.80 -5.37 -9.54
C ILE A 35 -6.07 -6.55 -8.60
N GLU A 36 -6.23 -7.76 -9.14
CA GLU A 36 -6.53 -8.97 -8.35
C GLU A 36 -5.42 -9.28 -7.32
N ARG A 37 -4.15 -9.03 -7.69
CA ARG A 37 -3.02 -9.19 -6.77
C ARG A 37 -3.05 -8.16 -5.66
N VAL A 38 -3.40 -6.91 -5.96
CA VAL A 38 -3.51 -5.85 -4.96
C VAL A 38 -4.70 -6.12 -4.03
N GLU A 39 -5.86 -6.51 -4.56
CA GLU A 39 -7.05 -6.81 -3.75
C GLU A 39 -6.79 -7.96 -2.76
N ARG A 40 -6.07 -9.00 -3.18
CA ARG A 40 -5.67 -10.08 -2.27
C ARG A 40 -4.77 -9.56 -1.13
N LEU A 41 -3.78 -8.73 -1.45
CA LEU A 41 -2.90 -8.14 -0.44
C LEU A 41 -3.64 -7.16 0.49
N GLU A 42 -4.67 -6.47 -0.01
CA GLU A 42 -5.56 -5.63 0.78
C GLU A 42 -6.37 -6.46 1.79
N GLU A 43 -6.91 -7.59 1.36
CA GLU A 43 -7.63 -8.53 2.24
C GLU A 43 -6.71 -9.12 3.31
N GLU A 44 -5.52 -9.58 2.94
CA GLU A 44 -4.50 -10.09 3.87
C GLU A 44 -4.10 -9.01 4.88
N ARG A 45 -3.86 -7.77 4.43
CA ARG A 45 -3.54 -6.66 5.33
C ARG A 45 -4.68 -6.36 6.29
N LYS A 46 -5.94 -6.44 5.84
CA LYS A 46 -7.11 -6.23 6.69
C LYS A 46 -7.23 -7.32 7.75
N ALA A 47 -6.98 -8.59 7.39
CA ALA A 47 -6.95 -9.69 8.34
C ALA A 47 -5.87 -9.48 9.41
N LEU A 48 -4.63 -9.19 8.99
CA LEU A 48 -3.51 -8.90 9.90
C LEU A 48 -3.79 -7.70 10.81
N ALA A 49 -4.42 -6.65 10.28
CA ALA A 49 -4.83 -5.50 11.10
C ALA A 49 -5.88 -5.87 12.16
N GLY A 50 -6.76 -6.83 11.86
CA GLY A 50 -7.68 -7.45 12.82
C GLY A 50 -6.94 -8.16 13.93
N ASP A 51 -6.02 -9.06 13.58
CA ASP A 51 -5.22 -9.83 14.54
C ASP A 51 -4.41 -8.91 15.48
N ILE A 52 -3.78 -7.86 14.92
CA ILE A 52 -3.03 -6.85 15.70
C ILE A 52 -3.96 -6.14 16.69
N LYS A 53 -5.19 -5.83 16.28
CA LYS A 53 -6.18 -5.17 17.15
C LYS A 53 -6.59 -6.08 18.30
N ASP A 54 -6.77 -7.36 18.05
CA ASP A 54 -7.14 -8.34 19.06
C ASP A 54 -6.02 -8.54 20.08
N ILE A 55 -4.75 -8.56 19.65
CA ILE A 55 -3.59 -8.58 20.54
C ILE A 55 -3.55 -7.32 21.43
N PHE A 56 -3.82 -6.14 20.88
CA PHE A 56 -3.91 -4.92 21.69
C PHE A 56 -5.10 -4.94 22.66
N ALA A 57 -6.21 -5.57 22.30
CA ALA A 57 -7.34 -5.75 23.20
C ALA A 57 -7.02 -6.72 24.34
N GLU A 58 -6.30 -7.81 24.06
CA GLU A 58 -5.78 -8.74 25.07
C GLU A 58 -4.82 -8.03 26.04
N ALA A 59 -3.85 -7.27 25.50
CA ALA A 59 -2.92 -6.50 26.33
C ALA A 59 -3.65 -5.51 27.26
N LYS A 60 -4.71 -4.86 26.76
CA LYS A 60 -5.55 -3.98 27.57
C LYS A 60 -6.28 -4.74 28.68
N SER A 61 -6.86 -5.90 28.37
CA SER A 61 -7.54 -6.76 29.34
C SER A 61 -6.58 -7.32 30.41
N ALA A 62 -5.32 -7.54 30.04
CA ALA A 62 -4.25 -7.93 30.96
C ALA A 62 -3.71 -6.76 31.82
N GLY A 63 -4.20 -5.53 31.61
CA GLY A 63 -3.86 -4.36 32.41
C GLY A 63 -2.70 -3.50 31.87
N PHE A 64 -2.21 -3.77 30.65
CA PHE A 64 -1.16 -2.95 30.05
C PHE A 64 -1.70 -1.68 29.37
N ASP A 65 -0.91 -0.61 29.40
CA ASP A 65 -1.20 0.60 28.63
C ASP A 65 -0.81 0.41 27.15
N VAL A 66 -1.82 0.28 26.30
CA VAL A 66 -1.68 0.10 24.86
C VAL A 66 -0.93 1.26 24.19
N LYS A 67 -1.04 2.50 24.69
CA LYS A 67 -0.30 3.65 24.13
C LYS A 67 1.20 3.50 24.37
N VAL A 68 1.58 3.07 25.56
CA VAL A 68 2.99 2.82 25.91
C VAL A 68 3.54 1.66 25.07
N ILE A 69 2.80 0.57 24.91
CA ILE A 69 3.21 -0.54 24.02
C ILE A 69 3.46 -0.05 22.59
N ARG A 70 2.57 0.77 22.02
CA ARG A 70 2.78 1.34 20.67
C ARG A 70 4.03 2.20 20.58
N GLN A 71 4.33 2.99 21.62
CA GLN A 71 5.55 3.78 21.68
C GLN A 71 6.79 2.87 21.70
N ILE A 72 6.78 1.81 22.50
CA ILE A 72 7.87 0.83 22.56
C ILE A 72 8.06 0.15 21.19
N ILE A 73 6.99 -0.28 20.52
CA ILE A 73 7.08 -0.88 19.19
C ILE A 73 7.73 0.09 18.19
N ARG A 74 7.33 1.37 18.22
CA ARG A 74 7.92 2.40 17.35
C ARG A 74 9.39 2.63 17.65
N GLN A 75 9.77 2.73 18.92
CA GLN A 75 11.18 2.83 19.33
C GLN A 75 11.99 1.62 18.85
N ARG A 76 11.44 0.41 18.97
CA ARG A 76 12.11 -0.82 18.51
C ARG A 76 12.31 -0.92 16.99
N GLN A 77 11.63 -0.08 16.20
CA GLN A 77 11.82 0.01 14.76
C GLN A 77 12.88 1.05 14.35
N GLN A 78 13.35 1.87 15.29
CA GLN A 78 14.36 2.89 15.05
C GLN A 78 15.77 2.34 15.33
N GLU A 79 16.78 2.95 14.72
CA GLU A 79 18.18 2.61 15.00
C GLU A 79 18.53 2.99 16.46
N PRO A 80 19.24 2.12 17.22
CA PRO A 80 19.55 2.39 18.63
C PRO A 80 20.26 3.72 18.86
N ALA A 81 21.14 4.13 17.93
CA ALA A 81 21.87 5.38 18.01
C ALA A 81 20.97 6.61 17.88
N GLU A 82 19.95 6.57 17.00
CA GLU A 82 18.99 7.67 16.84
C GLU A 82 18.14 7.84 18.10
N ILE A 83 17.77 6.73 18.74
CA ILE A 83 17.02 6.75 20.01
C ILE A 83 17.87 7.39 21.11
N GLU A 84 19.13 6.99 21.24
CA GLU A 84 20.03 7.50 22.28
C GLU A 84 20.33 8.99 22.11
N GLU A 85 20.56 9.44 20.88
CA GLU A 85 20.75 10.86 20.56
C GLU A 85 19.50 11.67 20.92
N HIS A 86 18.32 11.20 20.52
CA HIS A 86 17.06 11.88 20.80
C HIS A 86 16.77 11.94 22.31
N GLU A 87 16.93 10.84 23.05
CA GLU A 87 16.76 10.83 24.52
C GLU A 87 17.74 11.78 25.21
N THR A 88 19.00 11.83 24.76
CA THR A 88 20.01 12.77 25.30
C THR A 88 19.59 14.22 25.11
N LEU A 89 19.11 14.59 23.91
CA LEU A 89 18.61 15.94 23.63
C LEU A 89 17.37 16.26 24.45
N LEU A 90 16.46 15.30 24.59
CA LEU A 90 15.20 15.48 25.29
C LEU A 90 15.43 15.70 26.79
N ASP A 91 16.37 14.96 27.38
CA ASP A 91 16.81 15.16 28.77
C ASP A 91 17.51 16.51 28.97
N LEU A 92 18.34 16.95 28.03
CA LEU A 92 18.95 18.28 28.07
C LEU A 92 17.88 19.37 28.10
N TYR A 93 16.86 19.27 27.24
CA TYR A 93 15.77 20.24 27.17
C TYR A 93 14.86 20.18 28.41
N ARG A 94 14.56 19.01 28.94
CA ARG A 94 13.82 18.86 30.21
C ARG A 94 14.54 19.57 31.36
N ARG A 95 15.84 19.33 31.51
CA ARG A 95 16.67 20.01 32.53
C ARG A 95 16.67 21.52 32.36
N ALA A 96 16.80 22.01 31.12
CA ALA A 96 16.75 23.45 30.83
C ALA A 96 15.39 24.08 31.18
N LEU A 97 14.30 23.31 31.06
CA LEU A 97 12.94 23.72 31.41
C LEU A 97 12.58 23.46 32.88
N GLY A 98 13.44 22.81 33.66
CA GLY A 98 13.18 22.44 35.05
C GLY A 98 12.13 21.33 35.23
N MET A 99 11.97 20.46 34.22
CA MET A 99 11.12 19.27 34.24
C MET A 99 11.88 18.01 34.61
#